data_AF-A0A8B4BZ71-F1
#
_entry.id   AF-A0A8B4BZ71-F1
#
_cell.length_a   1.000
_cell.length_b   1.000
_cell.length_c   1.000
_cell.angle_alpha   90.00
_cell.angle_beta   90.00
_cell.angle_gamma   90.00
#
_symmetry.space_group_name_H-M   'P 1'
#
loop_
_entity.id
_entity.type
_entity.pdbx_description
1 polymer ?
#
loop_
_entity_poly.entity_id
_entity_poly.type
_entity_poly.pdbx_seq_one_letter_code
_entity_poly.pdbx_strand_id
1 'polypeptide(L)'
;MANFEQAAGFEHGFWLQILGDHARFIHDSLAPQEKQEIEQTRYFIQVFDQLLRSIQNADLIRLSQRADEEALQLRQLKLSIIRKQLTGKITIHLTPSFINHMVNELDEYLRVLKYLKKIKSV
;
A
#
# COMPACT_ATOMS: atom_id res chain seq x y z
N MET A 1 -22.75 13.88 10.92
CA MET A 1 -21.38 13.37 11.14
C MET A 1 -21.36 11.92 10.70
N ALA A 2 -20.42 11.51 9.85
CA ALA A 2 -20.25 10.09 9.54
C ALA A 2 -19.87 9.35 10.83
N ASN A 3 -20.47 8.17 11.07
CA ASN A 3 -20.04 7.33 12.18
C ASN A 3 -18.65 6.73 11.87
N PHE A 4 -17.92 6.27 12.89
CA PHE A 4 -16.56 5.74 12.72
C PHE A 4 -16.47 4.67 11.64
N GLU A 5 -17.43 3.75 11.59
CA GLU A 5 -17.47 2.64 10.63
C GLU A 5 -17.58 3.13 9.18
N GLN A 6 -18.42 4.13 8.92
CA GLN A 6 -18.54 4.74 7.58
C GLN A 6 -17.24 5.43 7.17
N ALA A 7 -16.61 6.20 8.06
CA ALA A 7 -15.36 6.88 7.78
C ALA A 7 -14.21 5.89 7.56
N ALA A 8 -14.07 4.89 8.44
CA ALA A 8 -13.05 3.85 8.32
C ALA A 8 -13.25 3.00 7.06
N GLY A 9 -14.48 2.58 6.76
CA GLY A 9 -14.80 1.85 5.55
C GLY A 9 -14.48 2.63 4.27
N PHE A 10 -14.78 3.94 4.25
CA PHE A 10 -14.42 4.83 3.14
C PHE A 10 -12.91 4.94 2.96
N GLU A 11 -12.17 5.29 4.03
CA GLU A 11 -10.72 5.45 3.97
C GLU A 11 -10.01 4.16 3.55
N HIS A 12 -10.41 3.02 4.12
CA HIS A 12 -9.87 1.72 3.71
C HIS A 12 -10.18 1.41 2.25
N GLY A 13 -11.42 1.65 1.79
CA GLY A 13 -11.81 1.38 0.41
C GLY A 13 -10.96 2.20 -0.57
N PHE A 14 -10.79 3.48 -0.28
CA PHE A 14 -9.97 4.39 -1.09
C PHE A 14 -8.50 3.95 -1.10
N TRP A 15 -7.87 3.85 0.06
CA TRP A 15 -6.42 3.63 0.13
C TRP A 15 -5.99 2.22 -0.24
N LEU A 16 -6.75 1.18 0.11
CA LEU A 16 -6.40 -0.19 -0.26
C LEU A 16 -6.49 -0.41 -1.77
N GLN A 17 -7.45 0.23 -2.46
CA GLN A 17 -7.51 0.25 -3.92
C GLN A 17 -6.26 0.92 -4.49
N ILE A 18 -5.93 2.14 -4.04
CA ILE A 18 -4.74 2.90 -4.49
C ILE A 18 -3.44 2.10 -4.27
N LEU A 19 -3.27 1.47 -3.11
CA LEU A 19 -2.08 0.66 -2.83
C LEU A 19 -2.01 -0.63 -3.66
N GLY A 20 -3.15 -1.26 -3.92
CA GLY A 20 -3.24 -2.37 -4.88
C GLY A 20 -2.83 -1.95 -6.28
N ASP A 21 -3.31 -0.79 -6.75
CA ASP A 21 -2.96 -0.25 -8.07
C ASP A 21 -1.49 0.15 -8.16
N HIS A 22 -0.91 0.72 -7.10
CA HIS A 22 0.53 0.93 -7.01
C HIS A 22 1.32 -0.37 -7.20
N ALA A 23 0.90 -1.45 -6.54
CA ALA A 23 1.56 -2.74 -6.70
C ALA A 23 1.47 -3.26 -8.14
N ARG A 24 0.32 -3.10 -8.81
CA ARG A 24 0.14 -3.44 -10.24
C ARG A 24 1.00 -2.60 -11.17
N PHE A 25 0.98 -1.28 -11.01
CA PHE A 25 1.76 -0.38 -11.86
C PHE A 25 3.25 -0.64 -11.74
N ILE A 26 3.75 -0.90 -10.52
CA ILE A 26 5.14 -1.27 -10.31
C ILE A 26 5.41 -2.64 -10.95
N HIS A 27 4.57 -3.66 -10.68
CA HIS A 27 4.71 -5.01 -11.25
C HIS A 27 4.86 -4.98 -12.77
N ASP A 28 3.93 -4.32 -13.46
CA ASP A 28 3.86 -4.32 -14.92
C ASP A 28 4.93 -3.43 -15.57
N SER A 29 5.57 -2.56 -14.78
CA SER A 29 6.66 -1.69 -15.25
C SER A 29 8.04 -2.30 -15.06
N LEU A 30 8.18 -3.40 -14.30
CA LEU A 30 9.46 -4.06 -14.05
C LEU A 30 9.90 -4.86 -15.27
N ALA A 31 11.19 -4.83 -15.59
CA ALA A 31 11.74 -5.71 -16.60
C ALA A 31 11.61 -7.19 -16.16
N PRO A 32 11.43 -8.14 -17.10
CA PRO A 32 11.23 -9.55 -16.76
C PRO A 32 12.33 -10.20 -15.92
N GLN A 33 13.53 -9.62 -15.90
CA GLN A 33 14.68 -10.08 -15.12
C GLN A 33 14.62 -9.71 -13.63
N GLU A 34 13.81 -8.73 -13.24
CA GLU A 34 13.66 -8.26 -11.85
C GLU A 34 12.76 -9.20 -11.03
N LYS A 35 13.13 -10.49 -10.97
CA LYS A 35 12.29 -11.57 -10.43
C LYS A 35 11.91 -11.34 -8.97
N GLN A 36 12.82 -10.80 -8.17
CA GLN A 36 12.56 -10.56 -6.75
C GLN A 36 11.45 -9.52 -6.56
N GLU A 37 11.55 -8.38 -7.24
CA GLU A 37 10.58 -7.29 -7.17
C GLU A 37 9.23 -7.71 -7.77
N ILE A 38 9.25 -8.53 -8.83
CA ILE A 38 8.03 -9.11 -9.42
C ILE A 38 7.29 -9.98 -8.41
N GLU A 39 7.98 -10.88 -7.70
CA GLU A 39 7.33 -11.70 -6.67
C GLU A 39 6.81 -10.86 -5.49
N GLN A 40 7.58 -9.85 -5.05
CA GLN A 40 7.15 -8.95 -3.99
C GLN A 40 5.93 -8.11 -4.38
N THR A 41 5.90 -7.57 -5.59
CA THR A 41 4.75 -6.80 -6.08
C THR A 41 3.52 -7.69 -6.27
N ARG A 42 3.67 -8.93 -6.75
CA ARG A 42 2.57 -9.92 -6.82
C ARG A 42 1.95 -10.20 -5.45
N TYR A 43 2.79 -10.35 -4.43
CA TYR A 43 2.33 -10.49 -3.04
C TYR A 43 1.47 -9.29 -2.62
N PHE A 44 1.95 -8.06 -2.85
CA PHE A 44 1.19 -6.86 -2.47
C PHE A 44 -0.13 -6.72 -3.23
N ILE A 45 -0.17 -7.06 -4.52
CA ILE A 45 -1.42 -7.10 -5.30
C ILE A 45 -2.45 -7.99 -4.58
N GLN A 46 -2.06 -9.22 -4.23
CA GLN A 46 -2.94 -10.19 -3.58
C GLN A 46 -3.41 -9.72 -2.20
N VAL A 47 -2.49 -9.19 -1.40
CA VAL A 47 -2.77 -8.74 -0.03
C VAL A 47 -3.72 -7.55 -0.02
N PHE A 48 -3.45 -6.50 -0.79
CA PHE A 48 -4.31 -5.31 -0.80
C PHE A 48 -5.70 -5.63 -1.38
N ASP A 49 -5.79 -6.52 -2.37
CA ASP A 49 -7.06 -7.02 -2.88
C ASP A 49 -7.86 -7.81 -1.84
N GLN A 50 -7.19 -8.65 -1.06
CA GLN A 50 -7.84 -9.40 0.01
C GLN A 50 -8.35 -8.46 1.11
N LEU A 51 -7.53 -7.49 1.52
CA LEU A 51 -7.92 -6.49 2.52
C LEU A 51 -9.12 -5.67 2.01
N LEU A 52 -9.08 -5.18 0.77
CA LEU A 52 -10.14 -4.40 0.15
C LEU A 52 -11.47 -5.15 0.12
N ARG A 53 -11.46 -6.42 -0.30
CA ARG A 53 -12.66 -7.28 -0.30
C ARG A 53 -13.20 -7.56 1.11
N SER A 54 -12.35 -7.53 2.13
CA SER A 54 -12.75 -7.87 3.49
C SER A 54 -13.44 -6.73 4.27
N ILE A 55 -13.38 -5.48 3.78
CA ILE A 55 -13.83 -4.29 4.53
C ILE A 55 -15.24 -4.44 5.10
N GLN A 56 -16.19 -4.95 4.31
CA GLN A 56 -17.60 -5.04 4.71
C GLN A 56 -17.85 -6.01 5.87
N ASN A 57 -16.99 -7.01 6.05
CA ASN A 57 -17.21 -8.11 6.99
C ASN A 57 -16.11 -8.22 8.06
N ALA A 58 -15.14 -7.30 8.06
CA ALA A 58 -14.00 -7.33 8.96
C ALA A 58 -14.22 -6.47 10.20
N ASP A 59 -13.55 -6.85 11.30
CA ASP A 59 -13.24 -5.92 12.38
C ASP A 59 -12.29 -4.84 11.82
N LEU A 60 -12.79 -3.60 11.70
CA LEU A 60 -12.06 -2.50 11.08
C LEU A 60 -10.80 -2.10 11.86
N ILE A 61 -10.72 -2.36 13.17
CA ILE A 61 -9.50 -2.11 13.96
C ILE A 61 -8.44 -3.14 13.59
N ARG A 62 -8.83 -4.42 13.52
CA ARG A 62 -7.91 -5.50 13.12
C ARG A 62 -7.47 -5.36 11.66
N LEU A 63 -8.40 -4.98 10.77
CA LEU A 63 -8.09 -4.66 9.38
C LEU A 63 -7.11 -3.48 9.30
N SER A 64 -7.32 -2.42 10.11
CA SER A 64 -6.39 -1.28 10.18
C SER A 64 -4.99 -1.69 10.63
N GLN A 65 -4.87 -2.57 11.63
CA GLN A 65 -3.58 -3.08 12.07
C GLN A 65 -2.88 -3.83 10.95
N ARG A 66 -3.60 -4.71 10.25
CA ARG A 66 -3.01 -5.45 9.13
C ARG A 66 -2.65 -4.53 7.96
N ALA A 67 -3.51 -3.59 7.60
CA ALA A 67 -3.24 -2.62 6.54
C ALA A 67 -2.00 -1.77 6.84
N ASP A 68 -1.77 -1.41 8.11
CA ASP A 68 -0.57 -0.67 8.54
C ASP A 68 0.71 -1.48 8.39
N GLU A 69 0.69 -2.76 8.80
CA GLU A 69 1.83 -3.68 8.60
C GLU A 69 2.19 -3.79 7.12
N GLU A 70 1.20 -4.04 6.26
CA GLU A 70 1.39 -4.26 4.83
C GLU A 70 1.79 -2.97 4.10
N ALA A 71 1.21 -1.83 4.48
CA ALA A 71 1.60 -0.53 3.95
C ALA A 71 3.05 -0.19 4.31
N LEU A 72 3.50 -0.46 5.54
CA LEU A 72 4.90 -0.28 5.93
C LEU A 72 5.85 -1.15 5.09
N GLN A 73 5.48 -2.40 4.78
CA GLN A 73 6.29 -3.27 3.93
C GLN A 73 6.32 -2.77 2.47
N LEU A 74 5.18 -2.38 1.91
CA LEU A 74 5.12 -1.79 0.56
C LEU A 74 5.94 -0.50 0.48
N ARG A 75 5.95 0.32 1.54
CA ARG A 75 6.78 1.51 1.65
C ARG A 75 8.27 1.18 1.53
N GLN A 76 8.73 0.14 2.23
CA GLN A 76 10.12 -0.30 2.15
C GLN A 76 10.47 -0.79 0.74
N LEU A 77 9.57 -1.51 0.07
CA LEU A 77 9.75 -1.90 -1.33
C LEU A 77 9.90 -0.66 -2.23
N LYS A 78 8.98 0.31 -2.15
CA LYS A 78 9.04 1.53 -2.95
C LYS A 78 10.35 2.31 -2.76
N LEU A 79 10.78 2.49 -1.51
CA LEU A 79 12.05 3.15 -1.19
C LEU A 79 13.28 2.36 -1.68
N SER A 80 13.22 1.02 -1.60
CA SER A 80 14.26 0.14 -2.15
C SER A 80 14.38 0.29 -3.66
N ILE A 81 13.25 0.31 -4.38
CA ILE A 81 13.22 0.54 -5.83
C ILE A 81 13.84 1.90 -6.17
N ILE A 82 13.44 2.98 -5.48
CA ILE A 82 14.03 4.32 -5.69
C ILE A 82 15.55 4.28 -5.47
N ARG A 83 16.04 3.65 -4.40
CA ARG A 83 17.47 3.49 -4.16
C ARG A 83 18.17 2.74 -5.28
N LYS A 84 17.56 1.67 -5.80
CA LYS A 84 18.12 0.91 -6.93
C LYS A 84 18.12 1.72 -8.23
N GLN A 85 17.08 2.53 -8.49
CA GLN A 85 17.05 3.44 -9.65
C GLN A 85 18.19 4.46 -9.58
N LEU A 86 18.42 5.08 -8.42
CA LEU A 86 19.49 6.06 -8.21
C LEU A 86 20.90 5.47 -8.33
N THR A 87 21.04 4.14 -8.26
CA THR A 87 22.32 3.44 -8.36
C THR A 87 22.46 2.60 -9.63
N GLY A 88 21.48 2.67 -10.56
CA GLY A 88 21.48 1.90 -11.79
C GLY A 88 21.36 0.37 -11.59
N LYS A 89 20.71 -0.07 -10.50
CA LYS A 89 20.61 -1.48 -10.07
C LYS A 89 19.23 -2.11 -10.29
N ILE A 90 18.38 -1.49 -11.11
CA ILE A 90 17.05 -2.00 -11.44
C ILE A 90 16.61 -1.45 -12.79
N THR A 91 15.95 -2.28 -13.59
CA THR A 91 15.30 -1.84 -14.83
C THR A 91 13.79 -1.79 -14.63
N ILE A 92 13.23 -0.57 -14.65
CA ILE A 92 11.80 -0.30 -14.50
C ILE A 92 11.39 0.92 -15.34
N HIS A 93 10.18 0.91 -15.91
CA HIS A 93 9.68 1.96 -16.80
C HIS A 93 9.00 3.15 -16.08
N LEU A 94 9.05 3.20 -14.75
CA LEU A 94 8.58 4.34 -13.94
C LEU A 94 9.77 5.19 -13.51
N THR A 95 9.57 6.52 -13.43
CA THR A 95 10.62 7.42 -12.95
C THR A 95 10.74 7.40 -11.41
N PRO A 96 11.90 7.73 -10.84
CA PRO A 96 12.05 7.80 -9.38
C PRO A 96 11.06 8.77 -8.72
N SER A 97 10.80 9.93 -9.34
CA SER A 97 9.84 10.91 -8.82
C SER A 97 8.41 10.38 -8.81
N PHE A 98 8.02 9.55 -9.78
CA PHE A 98 6.70 8.93 -9.81
C PHE A 98 6.53 7.93 -8.65
N ILE A 99 7.53 7.08 -8.41
CA ILE A 99 7.51 6.15 -7.26
C ILE A 99 7.58 6.91 -5.94
N ASN A 100 8.32 8.03 -5.88
CA ASN A 100 8.36 8.90 -4.70
C ASN A 100 6.98 9.51 -4.39
N HIS A 101 6.21 9.90 -5.42
CA HIS A 101 4.83 10.33 -5.23
C HIS A 101 3.98 9.23 -4.59
N MET A 102 4.11 7.98 -5.07
CA MET A 102 3.43 6.83 -4.45
C MET A 102 3.87 6.58 -3.00
N VAL A 103 5.08 6.96 -2.60
CA VAL A 103 5.53 6.91 -1.19
C VAL A 103 4.80 7.98 -0.37
N ASN A 104 4.70 9.21 -0.88
CA ASN A 104 4.00 10.29 -0.19
C ASN A 104 2.51 9.95 0.05
N GLU A 105 1.83 9.41 -0.96
CA GLU A 105 0.44 8.94 -0.84
C GLU A 105 0.28 7.84 0.21
N LEU A 106 1.19 6.86 0.21
CA LEU A 106 1.21 5.80 1.21
C LEU A 106 1.42 6.36 2.62
N ASP A 107 2.30 7.35 2.78
CA ASP A 107 2.57 7.99 4.07
C ASP A 107 1.34 8.74 4.61
N GLU A 108 0.48 9.27 3.74
CA GLU A 108 -0.84 9.79 4.15
C GLU A 108 -1.78 8.68 4.65
N TYR A 109 -1.82 7.52 3.99
CA TYR A 109 -2.60 6.40 4.51
C TYR A 109 -2.10 5.92 5.88
N LEU A 110 -0.77 5.82 6.06
CA LEU A 110 -0.17 5.50 7.37
C LEU A 110 -0.55 6.53 8.44
N ARG A 111 -0.68 7.81 8.08
CA ARG A 111 -1.18 8.85 8.98
C ARG A 111 -2.64 8.61 9.36
N VAL A 112 -3.51 8.27 8.40
CA VAL A 112 -4.92 7.92 8.65
C VAL A 112 -5.03 6.70 9.57
N LEU A 113 -4.27 5.64 9.30
CA LEU A 113 -4.26 4.39 10.07
C LEU A 113 -3.89 4.58 11.55
N LYS A 114 -3.09 5.60 11.90
CA LYS A 114 -2.81 5.93 13.32
C LYS A 114 -4.08 6.23 14.11
N TYR A 115 -5.10 6.82 13.47
CA TYR A 115 -6.39 7.11 14.10
C TYR A 115 -7.29 5.88 14.07
N LEU A 116 -7.36 5.18 12.93
CA LEU A 116 -8.23 4.01 12.76
C LEU A 116 -7.85 2.84 13.69
N LYS A 117 -6.56 2.69 14.01
CA LYS A 117 -6.07 1.67 14.98
C LYS A 117 -6.37 1.99 16.44
N LYS A 118 -6.60 3.27 16.79
CA LYS A 118 -6.64 3.73 18.19
C LYS A 118 -8.03 3.86 18.78
N ILE A 119 -9.10 3.66 18.00
CA ILE A 119 -10.46 3.80 18.51
C ILE A 119 -10.91 2.49 19.15
N LYS A 120 -10.39 2.25 20.37
CA LYS A 120 -11.25 1.78 21.47
C LYS A 120 -11.68 3.05 22.19
N SER A 121 -12.88 3.53 21.91
CA SER A 121 -13.52 4.50 22.79
C SER A 121 -13.59 3.90 24.19
N VAL A 122 -13.13 4.71 25.15
CA VAL A 122 -13.31 4.54 26.60
C VAL A 122 -14.75 4.16 26.94
#